data_AF-A0A7X6UZD7-F1
#
_entry.id   AF-A0A7X6UZD7-F1
#
_cell.length_a   1.000
_cell.length_b   1.000
_cell.length_c   1.000
_cell.angle_alpha   90.00
_cell.angle_beta   90.00
_cell.angle_gamma   90.00
#
_symmetry.space_group_name_H-M   'P 1'
#
loop_
_entity.id
_entity.type
_entity.pdbx_description
1 polymer ?
#
loop_
_entity_poly.entity_id
_entity_poly.type
_entity_poly.pdbx_seq_one_letter_code
_entity_poly.pdbx_strand_id
1 'polypeptide(L)'
;MIRTDGYYVSEAFPWVDWHAGHKFEGINYEYLFFLNDKEFIRYSSEKSSINTDNLVFLAERKKNLYYLVDNKTIELVINPQSSYSKRRYFTILSPFILLDEDLKEYKFIPFDK
;
A
#
# COMPACT_ATOMS: atom_id res chain seq x y z
N MET A 1 -6.38 6.53 -14.02
CA MET A 1 -5.08 7.17 -13.68
C MET A 1 -4.94 7.15 -12.17
N ILE A 2 -3.79 6.72 -11.65
CA ILE A 2 -3.49 6.70 -10.21
C ILE A 2 -3.21 8.11 -9.73
N ARG A 3 -3.64 8.44 -8.51
CA ARG A 3 -3.40 9.74 -7.87
C ARG A 3 -2.15 9.70 -7.00
N THR A 4 -1.38 10.79 -7.03
CA THR A 4 -0.15 10.98 -6.23
C THR A 4 -0.28 12.11 -5.21
N ASP A 5 -1.41 12.83 -5.21
CA ASP A 5 -1.71 13.94 -4.29
C ASP A 5 -2.40 13.48 -3.00
N GLY A 6 -2.06 12.27 -2.55
CA GLY A 6 -2.66 11.62 -1.40
C GLY A 6 -2.15 10.19 -1.24
N TYR A 7 -2.98 9.34 -0.67
CA TYR A 7 -2.66 7.92 -0.45
C TYR A 7 -3.88 7.04 -0.61
N TYR A 8 -3.66 5.76 -0.89
CA TYR A 8 -4.70 4.75 -0.88
C TYR A 8 -4.62 3.94 0.42
N VAL A 9 -5.75 3.74 1.09
CA VAL A 9 -5.84 2.94 2.32
C VAL A 9 -6.75 1.74 2.09
N SER A 10 -6.28 0.55 2.48
CA SER A 10 -7.07 -0.67 2.39
C SER A 10 -8.26 -0.66 3.35
N GLU A 11 -9.26 -1.50 3.09
CA GLU A 11 -10.14 -1.95 4.16
C GLU A 11 -9.36 -2.64 5.29
N ALA A 12 -9.98 -2.67 6.47
CA ALA A 12 -9.46 -3.37 7.64
C ALA A 12 -9.28 -4.86 7.34
N PHE A 13 -8.11 -5.42 7.64
CA PHE A 13 -7.88 -6.86 7.54
C PHE A 13 -7.28 -7.43 8.83
N PRO A 14 -7.65 -8.67 9.21
CA PRO A 14 -7.09 -9.29 10.40
C PRO A 14 -5.62 -9.65 10.16
N TRP A 15 -4.82 -9.54 11.21
CA TRP A 15 -3.49 -10.12 11.26
C TRP A 15 -3.37 -11.04 12.47
N VAL A 16 -2.57 -12.09 12.32
CA VAL A 16 -2.28 -13.06 13.38
C VAL A 16 -0.79 -13.28 13.41
N ASP A 17 -0.19 -13.13 14.60
CA ASP A 17 1.18 -13.54 14.86
C ASP A 17 1.21 -14.60 15.97
N TRP A 18 2.12 -15.55 15.81
CA TRP A 18 2.36 -16.60 16.77
C TRP A 18 3.78 -16.47 17.28
N HIS A 19 3.93 -16.01 18.52
CA HIS A 19 5.24 -15.83 19.14
C HIS A 19 5.34 -16.62 20.44
N ALA A 20 6.29 -17.55 20.51
CA ALA A 20 6.52 -18.40 21.68
C ALA A 20 5.25 -19.11 22.22
N GLY A 21 4.33 -19.52 21.32
CA GLY A 21 3.07 -20.18 21.69
C GLY A 21 1.94 -19.24 22.09
N HIS A 22 2.18 -17.92 22.11
CA HIS A 22 1.15 -16.91 22.29
C HIS A 22 0.62 -16.45 20.94
N LYS A 23 -0.72 -16.43 20.81
CA LYS A 23 -1.44 -15.90 19.65
C LYS A 23 -1.73 -14.43 19.88
N PHE A 24 -1.21 -13.57 19.00
CA PHE A 24 -1.55 -12.16 18.94
C PHE A 24 -2.42 -11.93 17.72
N GLU A 25 -3.51 -11.19 17.90
CA GLU A 25 -4.45 -10.88 16.82
C GLU A 25 -4.80 -9.40 16.87
N GLY A 26 -5.02 -8.83 15.71
CA GLY A 26 -5.45 -7.45 15.60
C GLY A 26 -5.99 -7.14 14.22
N ILE A 27 -6.28 -5.86 14.02
CA ILE A 27 -6.70 -5.32 12.74
C ILE A 27 -5.56 -4.48 12.21
N ASN A 28 -5.27 -4.61 10.92
CA ASN A 28 -4.31 -3.79 10.20
C ASN A 28 -4.97 -3.12 8.99
N TYR A 29 -4.32 -2.05 8.57
CA TYR A 29 -4.61 -1.29 7.36
C TYR A 29 -3.31 -1.18 6.56
N GLU A 30 -3.42 -1.25 5.24
CA GLU A 30 -2.31 -1.00 4.32
C GLU A 30 -2.48 0.35 3.65
N TYR A 31 -1.38 1.08 3.56
CA TYR A 31 -1.30 2.40 2.96
C TYR A 31 -0.34 2.36 1.79
N LEU A 32 -0.76 2.92 0.66
CA LEU A 32 0.02 3.04 -0.57
C LEU A 32 0.17 4.52 -0.93
N PHE A 33 1.41 5.00 -0.96
CA PHE A 33 1.77 6.37 -1.33
C PHE A 33 2.50 6.35 -2.67
N PHE A 34 1.86 6.81 -3.73
CA PHE A 34 2.47 6.88 -5.06
C PHE A 34 3.24 8.21 -5.17
N LEU A 35 4.56 8.12 -5.37
CA LEU A 35 5.46 9.28 -5.33
C LEU A 35 5.58 9.95 -6.71
N ASN A 36 5.66 9.14 -7.75
CA ASN A 36 5.81 9.53 -9.14
C ASN A 36 5.23 8.42 -10.02
N ASP A 37 5.60 8.38 -11.30
CA ASP A 37 5.13 7.41 -12.29
C ASP A 37 5.65 5.96 -12.11
N LYS A 38 6.59 5.75 -11.18
CA LYS A 38 7.29 4.46 -11.01
C LYS A 38 7.44 4.01 -9.58
N GLU A 39 7.46 4.92 -8.62
CA GLU A 39 7.82 4.63 -7.24
C GLU A 39 6.63 4.78 -6.31
N PHE A 40 6.55 3.89 -5.32
CA PHE A 40 5.58 4.00 -4.26
C PHE A 40 6.15 3.54 -2.91
N ILE A 41 5.49 3.95 -1.83
CA ILE A 41 5.77 3.50 -0.47
C ILE A 41 4.60 2.67 0.00
N ARG A 42 4.89 1.51 0.60
CA ARG A 42 3.92 0.70 1.31
C ARG A 42 4.15 0.82 2.81
N TYR A 43 3.09 1.07 3.56
CA TYR A 43 3.11 1.10 5.01
C TYR A 43 1.93 0.31 5.57
N SER A 44 2.10 -0.28 6.75
CA SER A 44 1.04 -1.02 7.43
C SER A 44 0.90 -0.50 8.86
N SER A 45 -0.33 -0.34 9.33
CA SER A 45 -0.62 0.14 10.68
C SER A 45 -1.92 -0.43 11.22
N GLU A 46 -2.01 -0.56 12.53
CA GLU A 46 -3.25 -0.95 13.23
C GLU A 46 -4.28 0.19 13.29
N LYS A 47 -3.85 1.42 12.99
CA LYS A 47 -4.75 2.59 12.93
C LYS A 47 -5.29 2.76 11.53
N SER A 48 -6.54 3.20 11.43
CA SER A 48 -7.25 3.54 10.17
C SER A 48 -6.90 4.94 9.65
N SER A 49 -6.07 5.70 10.37
CA SER A 49 -5.50 6.96 9.94
C SER A 49 -3.99 6.99 10.20
N ILE A 50 -3.28 7.75 9.37
CA ILE A 50 -1.83 7.91 9.45
C ILE A 50 -1.50 9.39 9.62
N ASN A 51 -0.56 9.69 10.53
CA ASN A 51 0.09 10.99 10.55
C ASN A 51 1.18 10.99 9.47
N THR A 52 1.05 11.92 8.52
CA THR A 52 1.88 12.02 7.32
C THR A 52 3.23 12.71 7.55
N ASP A 53 3.46 13.31 8.72
CA ASP A 53 4.66 14.10 9.05
C ASP A 53 5.94 13.26 8.98
N ASN A 54 5.83 11.95 9.19
CA ASN A 54 6.95 11.00 9.13
C ASN A 54 7.06 10.25 7.78
N LEU A 55 6.24 10.57 6.78
CA LEU A 55 6.28 9.88 5.49
C LEU A 55 7.60 10.09 4.76
N VAL A 56 8.22 11.26 4.90
CA VAL A 56 9.53 11.57 4.30
C VAL A 56 10.59 10.58 4.78
N PHE A 57 10.59 10.26 6.08
CA PHE A 57 11.50 9.27 6.66
C PHE A 57 11.21 7.83 6.17
N LEU A 58 9.93 7.49 5.98
CA LEU A 58 9.54 6.19 5.41
C LEU A 58 9.92 6.08 3.91
N ALA A 59 9.83 7.18 3.17
CA ALA A 59 10.16 7.28 1.75
C ALA A 59 11.63 6.99 1.46
N GLU A 60 12.54 7.45 2.33
CA GLU A 60 13.97 7.29 2.14
C GLU A 60 14.45 5.85 2.36
N ARG A 61 13.70 5.02 3.07
CA ARG A 61 14.17 3.69 3.51
C ARG A 61 13.56 2.51 2.78
N LYS A 62 12.38 2.65 2.14
CA LYS A 62 11.66 1.53 1.52
C LYS A 62 10.88 1.92 0.26
N LYS A 63 11.60 2.42 -0.75
CA LYS A 63 11.01 2.63 -2.07
C LYS A 63 10.71 1.29 -2.75
N ASN A 64 9.49 1.17 -3.23
CA ASN A 64 9.01 0.06 -4.04
C ASN A 64 8.73 0.57 -5.46
N LEU A 65 8.59 -0.34 -6.42
CA LEU A 65 8.35 0.01 -7.81
C LEU A 65 6.96 -0.41 -8.22
N TYR A 66 6.32 0.35 -9.09
CA TYR A 66 5.09 -0.08 -9.74
C TYR A 66 5.14 0.12 -11.24
N TYR A 67 4.37 -0.69 -11.94
CA TYR A 67 4.26 -0.68 -13.39
C TYR A 67 2.79 -0.73 -13.79
N LEU A 68 2.43 0.03 -14.82
CA LEU A 68 1.14 -0.13 -15.47
C LEU A 68 1.24 -1.29 -16.46
N VAL A 69 0.57 -2.41 -16.17
CA VAL A 69 0.58 -3.61 -17.02
C VAL A 69 -0.33 -3.40 -18.23
N ASP A 70 -1.47 -2.77 -18.00
CA ASP A 70 -2.45 -2.37 -19.01
C ASP A 70 -3.24 -1.15 -18.50
N ASN A 71 -4.26 -0.70 -19.24
CA ASN A 71 -5.03 0.50 -18.90
C ASN A 71 -5.78 0.45 -17.55
N LYS A 72 -5.93 -0.73 -16.94
CA LYS A 72 -6.65 -0.96 -15.70
C LYS A 72 -5.84 -1.73 -14.66
N THR A 73 -4.75 -2.38 -15.01
CA THR A 73 -3.98 -3.21 -14.07
C THR A 73 -2.63 -2.59 -13.74
N ILE A 74 -2.30 -2.54 -12.45
CA ILE A 74 -0.97 -2.16 -11.97
C ILE A 74 -0.31 -3.34 -11.28
N GLU A 75 0.99 -3.46 -11.47
CA GLU A 75 1.85 -4.38 -10.74
C GLU A 75 2.64 -3.59 -9.71
N LEU A 76 2.57 -4.01 -8.44
CA LEU A 76 3.39 -3.49 -7.35
C LEU A 76 4.52 -4.47 -7.05
N VAL A 77 5.76 -4.02 -7.19
CA VAL A 77 6.99 -4.75 -6.86
C VAL A 77 7.52 -4.26 -5.52
N ILE A 78 7.29 -5.07 -4.49
CA ILE A 78 7.68 -4.81 -3.11
C ILE A 78 9.10 -5.32 -2.88
N ASN A 79 9.94 -4.52 -2.20
CA ASN A 79 11.36 -4.80 -1.92
C ASN A 79 12.14 -5.23 -3.18
N PRO A 80 12.15 -4.43 -4.26
CA PRO A 80 12.69 -4.82 -5.56
C PRO A 80 14.19 -5.19 -5.54
N GLN A 81 14.94 -4.67 -4.57
CA GLN A 81 16.38 -4.92 -4.41
C GLN A 81 16.69 -6.16 -3.53
N SER A 82 15.67 -6.88 -3.05
CA SER A 82 15.82 -8.02 -2.15
C SER A 82 15.53 -9.34 -2.86
N SER A 83 16.19 -10.42 -2.44
CA SER A 83 15.85 -11.80 -2.83
C SER A 83 14.42 -12.20 -2.40
N TYR A 84 13.83 -11.46 -1.47
CA TYR A 84 12.45 -11.63 -1.01
C TYR A 84 11.47 -10.66 -1.68
N SER A 85 11.80 -10.19 -2.88
CA SER A 85 10.90 -9.33 -3.66
C SER A 85 9.56 -10.03 -3.90
N LYS A 86 8.47 -9.27 -3.74
CA LYS A 86 7.11 -9.76 -3.96
C LYS A 86 6.43 -8.91 -5.02
N ARG A 87 5.65 -9.55 -5.87
CA ARG A 87 4.80 -8.90 -6.87
C ARG A 87 3.35 -9.04 -6.44
N ARG A 88 2.58 -7.96 -6.50
CA ARG A 88 1.13 -7.95 -6.26
C ARG A 88 0.45 -7.22 -7.40
N TYR A 89 -0.74 -7.68 -7.78
CA TYR A 89 -1.52 -7.04 -8.85
C TYR A 89 -2.73 -6.32 -8.28
N PHE A 90 -3.01 -5.15 -8.84
CA PHE A 90 -4.17 -4.35 -8.48
C PHE A 90 -4.92 -3.90 -9.73
N THR A 91 -6.24 -3.93 -9.66
CA THR A 91 -7.14 -3.36 -10.67
C THR A 91 -7.53 -1.94 -10.26
N ILE A 92 -7.31 -0.98 -11.15
CA ILE A 92 -7.80 0.40 -11.06
C ILE A 92 -9.28 0.40 -11.46
N LEU A 93 -10.17 0.42 -10.47
CA LEU A 93 -11.60 0.59 -10.71
C LEU A 93 -11.95 2.05 -11.05
N SER A 94 -11.29 2.98 -10.38
CA SER A 94 -11.38 4.42 -10.63
C SER A 94 -10.11 5.12 -10.13
N PRO A 95 -9.92 6.43 -10.39
CA PRO A 95 -8.83 7.19 -9.76
C PRO A 95 -8.84 7.16 -8.22
N PHE A 96 -9.97 6.78 -7.60
CA PHE A 96 -10.16 6.80 -6.15
C PHE A 96 -10.19 5.40 -5.52
N ILE A 97 -10.24 4.33 -6.31
CA ILE A 97 -10.40 2.97 -5.81
C ILE A 97 -9.47 2.03 -6.58
N LEU A 98 -8.61 1.34 -5.84
CA LEU A 98 -7.86 0.18 -6.32
C LEU A 98 -8.42 -1.09 -5.67
N LEU A 99 -8.31 -2.21 -6.36
CA LEU A 99 -8.73 -3.52 -5.88
C LEU A 99 -7.54 -4.47 -6.00
N ASP A 100 -7.11 -5.12 -4.92
CA ASP A 100 -6.01 -6.09 -5.00
C ASP A 100 -6.47 -7.45 -5.54
N GLU A 101 -5.52 -8.37 -5.67
CA GLU A 101 -5.75 -9.75 -6.13
C GLU A 101 -6.72 -10.58 -5.27
N ASP A 102 -6.93 -10.17 -4.01
CA ASP A 102 -7.85 -10.80 -3.05
C ASP A 102 -9.20 -10.06 -2.97
N LEU A 103 -9.48 -9.16 -3.92
CA LEU A 103 -10.66 -8.29 -3.95
C LEU A 103 -10.74 -7.30 -2.78
N LYS A 104 -9.61 -7.00 -2.14
CA LYS A 104 -9.53 -5.99 -1.09
C LYS A 104 -9.56 -4.60 -1.71
N GLU A 105 -10.47 -3.76 -1.26
CA GLU A 105 -10.55 -2.37 -1.72
C GLU A 105 -9.52 -1.48 -1.03
N TYR A 106 -8.94 -0.57 -1.81
CA TYR A 106 -8.09 0.51 -1.34
C TYR A 106 -8.67 1.85 -1.80
N LYS A 107 -9.06 2.69 -0.84
CA LYS A 107 -9.74 3.97 -1.08
C LYS A 107 -8.76 5.14 -1.00
N PHE A 108 -8.86 6.08 -1.94
CA PHE A 108 -8.02 7.25 -1.99
C PHE A 108 -8.43 8.31 -0.96
N ILE A 109 -7.45 8.82 -0.23
CA ILE A 109 -7.56 9.95 0.70
C ILE A 109 -6.58 11.03 0.23
N PRO A 110 -7.05 12.24 -0.15
CA PRO A 110 -6.16 13.34 -0.52
C PRO A 110 -5.36 13.84 0.69
N PHE A 111 -4.17 14.40 0.45
CA PHE A 111 -3.51 15.19 1.48
C PHE A 111 -4.25 16.52 1.68
N ASP A 112 -4.37 16.96 2.93
CA ASP A 112 -4.85 18.31 3.23
C ASP A 112 -3.85 19.32 2.63
N LYS A 113 -4.36 20.32 1.89
CA LYS A 113 -3.55 21.38 1.25
C LYS A 113 -3.16 22.47 2.24
#